data_AF-F5VXW5-F1
#
_entry.id   AF-F5VXW5-F1
#
_cell.length_a   1.000
_cell.length_b   1.000
_cell.length_c   1.000
_cell.angle_alpha   90.00
_cell.angle_beta   90.00
_cell.angle_gamma   90.00
#
_symmetry.space_group_name_H-M   'P 1'
#
loop_
_entity.id
_entity.type
_entity.pdbx_description
1 polymer ?
#
loop_
_entity_poly.entity_id
_entity_poly.type
_entity_poly.pdbx_seq_one_letter_code
_entity_poly.pdbx_strand_id
1 'polypeptide(L)'
;MEIKNVSYYNSVPDFLKPKLNYFARDFLNDYFEQIEDIEAGSNFEVEVEYEGDLEVYFVKFIFSKKGGGVFSGNSENELDIYCNYELSATVTME
;
A
#
# COMPACT_ATOMS: atom_id res chain seq x y z
N MET A 1 -10.11 -2.78 8.18
CA MET A 1 -8.67 -2.52 8.35
C MET A 1 -8.49 -1.01 8.48
N GLU A 2 -7.76 -0.56 9.49
CA GLU A 2 -7.55 0.86 9.79
C GLU A 2 -6.07 1.25 9.60
N ILE A 3 -5.82 2.41 9.00
CA ILE A 3 -4.46 2.94 8.79
C ILE A 3 -3.92 3.48 10.12
N LYS A 4 -2.81 2.90 10.59
CA LYS A 4 -2.10 3.38 11.79
C LYS A 4 -1.07 4.42 11.49
N ASN A 5 -0.23 4.14 10.49
CA ASN A 5 0.91 4.98 10.17
C ASN A 5 1.19 4.95 8.67
N VAL A 6 1.71 6.06 8.16
CA VAL A 6 2.22 6.17 6.79
C VAL A 6 3.66 6.67 6.88
N SER A 7 4.59 5.80 6.51
CA SER A 7 6.01 6.13 6.39
C SER A 7 6.30 6.52 4.95
N TYR A 8 6.80 7.75 4.73
CA TYR A 8 7.22 8.21 3.42
C TYR A 8 8.74 8.10 3.30
N TYR A 9 9.24 7.74 2.12
CA TYR A 9 10.67 7.70 1.87
C TYR A 9 11.21 9.10 1.51
N ASN A 10 12.44 9.39 1.94
CA ASN A 10 13.01 10.75 1.88
C ASN A 10 13.12 11.36 0.46
N SER A 11 13.12 10.53 -0.58
CA SER A 11 13.14 10.97 -1.98
C SER A 11 11.78 11.46 -2.48
N VAL A 12 10.69 11.17 -1.75
CA VAL A 12 9.33 11.52 -2.17
C VAL A 12 9.09 13.03 -2.04
N PRO A 13 8.70 13.72 -3.12
CA PRO A 13 8.33 15.13 -3.06
C PRO A 13 7.13 15.37 -2.15
N ASP A 14 7.11 16.51 -1.44
CA ASP A 14 6.02 16.84 -0.50
C ASP A 14 4.65 16.89 -1.18
N PHE A 15 4.58 17.31 -2.44
CA PHE A 15 3.32 17.36 -3.20
C PHE A 15 2.74 15.95 -3.49
N LEU A 16 3.57 14.90 -3.45
CA LEU A 16 3.15 13.53 -3.72
C LEU A 16 2.57 12.86 -2.47
N LYS A 17 2.97 13.29 -1.27
CA LYS A 17 2.50 12.70 0.01
C LYS A 17 0.98 12.68 0.15
N PRO A 18 0.22 13.76 -0.15
CA PRO A 18 -1.24 13.71 -0.14
C PRO A 18 -1.84 12.69 -1.12
N LYS A 19 -1.20 12.49 -2.29
CA LYS A 19 -1.65 11.51 -3.29
C LYS A 19 -1.39 10.08 -2.83
N LEU A 20 -0.23 9.82 -2.22
CA LEU A 20 0.07 8.51 -1.62
C LEU A 20 -0.95 8.13 -0.53
N ASN A 21 -1.38 9.10 0.29
CA ASN A 21 -2.46 8.88 1.26
C ASN A 21 -3.80 8.59 0.60
N TYR A 22 -4.09 9.26 -0.52
CA TYR A 22 -5.28 8.98 -1.31
C TYR A 22 -5.22 7.54 -1.87
N PHE A 23 -4.12 7.17 -2.53
CA PHE A 23 -3.88 5.84 -3.08
C PHE A 23 -4.03 4.73 -2.03
N ALA A 24 -3.49 4.93 -0.82
CA ALA A 24 -3.66 3.98 0.28
C ALA A 24 -5.13 3.75 0.66
N ARG A 25 -5.92 4.82 0.75
CA ARG A 25 -7.34 4.74 1.11
C ARG A 25 -8.17 4.13 -0.01
N ASP A 26 -7.85 4.51 -1.24
CA ASP A 26 -8.49 3.99 -2.45
C ASP A 26 -8.25 2.48 -2.59
N PHE A 27 -7.01 2.02 -2.44
CA PHE A 27 -6.67 0.61 -2.36
C PHE A 27 -7.49 -0.13 -1.30
N LEU A 28 -7.60 0.42 -0.09
CA LEU A 28 -8.38 -0.21 0.97
C LEU A 28 -9.87 -0.26 0.66
N ASN A 29 -10.42 0.72 -0.06
CA ASN A 29 -11.84 0.68 -0.43
C ASN A 29 -12.11 -0.36 -1.52
N ASP A 30 -11.23 -0.45 -2.52
CA ASP A 30 -11.44 -1.27 -3.71
C ASP A 30 -11.08 -2.75 -3.50
N TYR A 31 -10.10 -3.02 -2.63
CA TYR A 31 -9.54 -4.36 -2.44
C TYR A 31 -9.79 -4.95 -1.05
N PHE A 32 -10.65 -4.32 -0.23
CA PHE A 32 -10.89 -4.75 1.16
C PHE A 32 -11.25 -6.23 1.27
N GLU A 33 -12.23 -6.68 0.50
CA GLU A 33 -12.74 -8.07 0.59
C GLU A 33 -11.64 -9.06 0.19
N GLN A 34 -10.88 -8.76 -0.86
CA GLN A 34 -9.81 -9.61 -1.37
C GLN A 34 -8.68 -9.75 -0.35
N ILE A 35 -8.22 -8.65 0.26
CA ILE A 35 -7.11 -8.68 1.23
C ILE A 35 -7.54 -9.21 2.61
N GLU A 36 -8.83 -9.22 2.91
CA GLU A 36 -9.35 -9.90 4.10
C GLU A 36 -9.33 -11.42 3.94
N ASP A 37 -9.58 -11.91 2.72
CA ASP A 37 -9.70 -13.35 2.44
C ASP A 37 -8.36 -14.06 2.18
N ILE A 38 -7.25 -13.34 1.96
CA ILE A 38 -5.94 -14.00 1.76
C ILE A 38 -5.37 -14.61 3.03
N GLU A 39 -4.57 -15.66 2.87
CA GLU A 39 -3.92 -16.35 3.98
C GLU A 39 -2.90 -15.46 4.71
N ALA A 40 -2.81 -15.62 6.02
CA ALA A 40 -1.82 -14.93 6.85
C ALA A 40 -0.38 -15.19 6.36
N GLY A 41 0.40 -14.13 6.18
CA GLY A 41 1.75 -14.20 5.62
C GLY A 41 1.82 -14.31 4.09
N SER A 42 0.67 -14.24 3.41
CA SER A 42 0.61 -14.10 1.95
C SER A 42 0.53 -12.63 1.53
N ASN A 43 0.83 -12.40 0.25
CA ASN A 43 0.80 -11.08 -0.34
C ASN A 43 -0.31 -10.97 -1.40
N PHE A 44 -0.83 -9.77 -1.56
CA PHE A 44 -1.69 -9.36 -2.66
C PHE A 44 -1.01 -8.21 -3.42
N GLU A 45 -0.90 -8.35 -4.74
CA GLU A 45 -0.23 -7.36 -5.60
C GLU A 45 -1.19 -6.90 -6.69
N VAL A 46 -1.24 -5.58 -6.90
CA VAL A 46 -2.03 -4.99 -7.99
C VAL A 46 -1.37 -3.72 -8.49
N GLU A 47 -1.52 -3.46 -9.80
CA GLU A 47 -1.07 -2.22 -10.44
C GLU A 47 -2.30 -1.43 -10.87
N VAL A 48 -2.31 -0.14 -10.53
CA VAL A 48 -3.41 0.80 -10.82
C VAL A 48 -2.83 2.04 -11.48
N GLU A 49 -3.48 2.46 -12.55
CA GLU A 49 -3.19 3.73 -13.22
C GLU A 49 -4.15 4.80 -12.69
N TYR A 50 -3.60 5.86 -12.10
CA TYR A 50 -4.36 7.01 -11.62
C TYR A 50 -4.20 8.17 -12.61
N GLU A 51 -5.30 8.56 -13.25
CA GLU A 51 -5.38 9.71 -14.13
C GLU A 51 -5.93 10.93 -13.38
N GLY A 52 -5.21 12.04 -13.42
CA GLY A 52 -5.68 13.36 -12.99
C GLY A 52 -5.59 14.38 -14.14
N ASP A 53 -5.95 15.63 -13.87
CA ASP A 53 -6.10 16.67 -14.91
C ASP A 53 -4.91 16.79 -15.89
N LEU A 54 -3.67 16.63 -15.42
CA LEU A 54 -2.45 16.74 -16.23
C LEU A 54 -1.36 15.71 -15.85
N GLU A 55 -1.72 14.71 -15.05
CA GLU A 55 -0.75 13.76 -14.47
C GLU A 55 -1.30 12.35 -14.53
N VAL A 56 -0.43 11.40 -14.86
CA VAL A 56 -0.70 9.97 -14.80
C VAL A 56 0.30 9.35 -13.83
N TYR A 57 -0.19 8.55 -12.89
CA TYR A 57 0.62 7.80 -11.94
C TYR A 57 0.44 6.31 -12.14
N PHE A 58 1.54 5.60 -12.37
CA PHE A 58 1.56 4.14 -12.34
C PHE A 58 1.88 3.70 -10.92
N VAL A 59 0.88 3.18 -10.22
CA VAL A 59 0.99 2.81 -8.82
C VAL A 59 0.92 1.31 -8.68
N LYS A 60 2.00 0.70 -8.20
CA LYS A 60 2.00 -0.70 -7.78
C LYS A 60 1.81 -0.78 -6.28
N PHE A 61 0.83 -1.55 -5.87
CA PHE A 61 0.54 -1.90 -4.48
C PHE A 61 1.05 -3.31 -4.19
N ILE A 62 1.73 -3.46 -3.07
CA ILE A 62 2.08 -4.77 -2.51
C ILE A 62 1.58 -4.79 -1.08
N PHE A 63 0.46 -5.48 -0.87
CA PHE A 63 -0.11 -5.70 0.45
C PHE A 63 0.42 -7.01 1.02
N SER A 64 0.89 -6.98 2.26
CA SER A 64 1.40 -8.15 2.99
C SER A 64 0.55 -8.38 4.23
N LYS A 65 -0.16 -9.52 4.29
CA LYS A 65 -1.04 -9.86 5.41
C LYS A 65 -0.22 -10.24 6.64
N LYS A 66 -0.60 -9.67 7.78
CA LYS A 66 -0.06 -10.05 9.09
C LYS A 66 -0.07 -11.57 9.30
N GLY A 67 1.00 -12.08 9.90
CA GLY A 67 1.18 -13.51 10.21
C GLY A 67 2.13 -14.20 9.23
N GLY A 68 2.17 -15.53 9.26
CA GLY A 68 3.12 -16.34 8.47
C GLY A 68 4.22 -16.99 9.30
N GLY A 69 3.91 -18.07 10.02
CA GLY A 69 4.89 -18.85 10.79
C GLY A 69 5.55 -18.10 11.96
N VAL A 70 6.23 -18.84 12.85
CA VAL A 70 6.78 -18.30 14.11
C VAL A 70 8.01 -17.40 13.89
N PHE A 71 8.65 -17.44 12.71
CA PHE A 71 9.95 -16.80 12.46
C PHE A 71 10.02 -15.86 11.25
N SER A 72 8.97 -15.76 10.43
CA SER A 72 9.00 -15.02 9.15
C SER A 72 7.75 -14.21 8.86
N GLY A 73 6.85 -14.09 9.83
CA GLY A 73 5.55 -13.46 9.63
C GLY A 73 5.57 -11.98 9.97
N ASN A 74 4.82 -11.18 9.21
CA ASN A 74 4.68 -9.76 9.49
C ASN A 74 3.92 -9.56 10.81
N SER A 75 4.39 -8.62 11.63
CA SER A 75 3.73 -8.26 12.90
C SER A 75 2.45 -7.43 12.70
N GLU A 76 2.35 -6.74 11.56
CA GLU A 76 1.23 -5.89 11.15
C GLU A 76 0.86 -6.18 9.69
N ASN A 77 -0.31 -5.69 9.26
CA ASN A 77 -0.61 -5.63 7.83
C ASN A 77 0.16 -4.45 7.24
N GLU A 78 0.82 -4.65 6.11
CA GLU A 78 1.65 -3.63 5.48
C GLU A 78 1.24 -3.45 4.01
N LEU A 79 1.21 -2.21 3.54
CA LEU A 79 1.00 -1.88 2.14
C LEU A 79 2.15 -1.01 1.65
N ASP A 80 2.98 -1.59 0.79
CA ASP A 80 3.97 -0.84 0.04
C ASP A 80 3.35 -0.23 -1.20
N ILE A 81 3.62 1.06 -1.39
CA ILE A 81 3.14 1.86 -2.51
C ILE A 81 4.34 2.28 -3.33
N TYR A 82 4.46 1.71 -4.52
CA TYR A 82 5.45 2.08 -5.52
C TYR A 82 4.78 3.03 -6.51
N CYS A 83 5.28 4.25 -6.61
CA CYS A 83 4.80 5.25 -7.57
C CYS A 83 5.85 5.42 -8.66
N ASN A 84 5.48 5.22 -9.92
CA ASN A 84 6.40 5.26 -11.05
C ASN A 84 7.64 4.37 -10.84
N TYR A 85 7.39 3.14 -10.36
CA TYR A 85 8.41 2.11 -10.09
C TYR A 85 9.36 2.39 -8.91
N GLU A 86 9.12 3.44 -8.12
CA GLU A 86 9.89 3.75 -6.91
C GLU A 86 9.06 3.57 -5.64
N LEU A 87 9.60 2.83 -4.66
CA LEU A 87 8.98 2.69 -3.34
C LEU A 87 8.85 4.05 -2.68
N SER A 88 7.61 4.51 -2.52
CA SER A 88 7.28 5.87 -2.14
C SER A 88 6.67 5.97 -0.74
N ALA A 89 5.89 4.97 -0.34
CA ALA A 89 5.40 4.88 1.03
C ALA A 89 5.17 3.44 1.46
N THR A 90 5.27 3.21 2.77
CA THR A 90 4.78 2.00 3.43
C THR A 90 3.72 2.40 4.45
N VAL A 91 2.56 1.78 4.36
CA VAL A 91 1.41 1.98 5.25
C VAL A 91 1.29 0.78 6.17
N THR A 92 1.27 1.00 7.49
CA THR A 92 1.01 -0.07 8.46
C THR A 92 -0.41 0.04 9.02
N MET A 93 -1.05 -1.10 9.22
CA MET A 93 -2.49 -1.19 9.46
C MET A 93 -2.86 -2.24 10.52
N GLU A 94 -4.01 -2.02 11.18
CA GLU A 94 -4.66 -2.99 12.07
C GLU A 94 -5.99 -3.54 11.55
#